data_AF-A0A6H1ZMS3-F1
#
_entry.id   AF-A0A6H1ZMS3-F1
#
_cell.length_a   1.000
_cell.length_b   1.000
_cell.length_c   1.000
_cell.angle_alpha   90.00
_cell.angle_beta   90.00
_cell.angle_gamma   90.00
#
_symmetry.space_group_name_H-M   'P 1'
#
loop_
_entity.id
_entity.type
_entity.pdbx_description
1 polymer ?
#
loop_
_entity_poly.entity_id
_entity_poly.type
_entity_poly.pdbx_seq_one_letter_code
_entity_poly.pdbx_strand_id
1 'polypeptide(L)'
;MNETYTKTKENFEKMIIKYPDGTETKFSERYGDLFLLNPQVFLGFPIGQTLTFSFVINKFLTEHPEITKIIELGTWHGATSIIFGLSMLKRNGKVITYDLVPPSDKWFNTIKGLPIIFKQKDIFKEKTKIEIANAIKGETVLIFCDAGMAYTLKSKELREYCFIAKPGDYVLSHDWGTEVKLEHLLEKNYEGTEYPEGVNNIFDFMESHRQEFFDDYNSLILSLKKKQTNNKFIL
;
A
#
# COMPACT_ATOMS: atom_id res chain seq x y z
N MET A 1 26.81 -0.57 -13.81
CA MET A 1 25.33 -0.57 -13.82
C MET A 1 24.89 -1.97 -14.30
N ASN A 2 23.92 -2.61 -13.64
CA ASN A 2 23.54 -4.01 -13.94
C ASN A 2 22.92 -4.11 -15.35
N GLU A 3 23.37 -5.06 -16.18
CA GLU A 3 22.87 -5.27 -17.55
C GLU A 3 21.35 -5.54 -17.61
N THR A 4 20.82 -6.21 -16.59
CA THR A 4 19.38 -6.42 -16.40
C THR A 4 18.62 -5.11 -16.19
N TYR A 5 19.22 -4.14 -15.51
CA TYR A 5 18.61 -2.82 -15.29
C TYR A 5 18.52 -2.03 -16.60
N THR A 6 19.59 -2.02 -17.40
CA THR A 6 19.61 -1.33 -18.70
C THR A 6 18.54 -1.90 -19.63
N LYS A 7 18.45 -3.23 -19.75
CA LYS A 7 17.50 -3.89 -20.64
C LYS A 7 16.04 -3.69 -20.19
N THR A 8 15.80 -3.68 -18.88
CA THR A 8 14.47 -3.43 -18.30
C THR A 8 14.02 -1.98 -18.55
N LYS A 9 14.92 -1.02 -18.35
CA LYS A 9 14.67 0.39 -18.64
C LYS A 9 14.29 0.62 -20.10
N GLU A 10 15.04 0.03 -21.04
CA GLU A 10 14.76 0.14 -22.47
C GLU A 10 13.39 -0.44 -22.87
N ASN A 11 12.94 -1.50 -22.20
CA ASN A 11 11.62 -2.09 -22.45
C ASN A 11 10.49 -1.18 -21.95
N PHE A 12 10.64 -0.55 -20.78
CA PHE A 12 9.64 0.38 -20.25
C PHE A 12 9.59 1.70 -21.02
N GLU A 13 10.73 2.20 -21.50
CA GLU A 13 10.79 3.42 -22.33
C GLU A 13 10.03 3.28 -23.65
N LYS A 14 9.86 2.04 -24.13
CA LYS A 14 9.15 1.72 -25.38
C LYS A 14 7.67 1.35 -25.16
N MET A 15 7.23 1.23 -23.92
CA MET A 15 5.87 0.83 -23.60
C MET A 15 4.89 1.99 -23.84
N ILE A 16 3.79 1.72 -24.55
CA ILE A 16 2.72 2.67 -24.84
C ILE A 16 1.50 2.29 -24.00
N ILE A 17 0.94 3.25 -23.27
CA ILE A 17 -0.33 3.10 -22.55
C ILE A 17 -1.44 3.68 -23.44
N LYS A 18 -2.49 2.89 -23.67
CA LYS A 18 -3.68 3.32 -24.41
C LYS A 18 -4.86 3.49 -23.45
N TYR A 19 -5.54 4.62 -23.53
CA TYR A 19 -6.71 4.92 -22.70
C TYR A 19 -8.02 4.59 -23.42
N PRO A 20 -9.14 4.42 -22.68
CA PRO A 20 -10.45 4.14 -23.28
C PRO A 20 -10.96 5.21 -24.26
N ASP A 21 -10.47 6.45 -24.15
CA ASP A 21 -10.79 7.54 -25.07
C ASP A 21 -9.93 7.51 -26.36
N GLY A 22 -9.07 6.49 -26.51
CA GLY A 22 -8.19 6.33 -27.66
C GLY A 22 -6.90 7.14 -27.59
N THR A 23 -6.68 7.91 -26.52
CA THR A 23 -5.40 8.61 -26.34
C THR A 23 -4.28 7.63 -25.98
N GLU A 24 -3.07 7.95 -26.41
CA GLU A 24 -1.87 7.16 -26.12
C GLU A 24 -0.82 8.04 -25.43
N THR A 25 -0.09 7.48 -24.48
CA THR A 25 1.09 8.13 -23.89
C THR A 25 2.20 7.12 -23.71
N LYS A 26 3.46 7.53 -23.88
CA LYS A 26 4.56 6.64 -23.53
C LYS A 26 4.57 6.46 -22.02
N PHE A 27 4.81 5.23 -21.55
CA PHE A 27 4.97 4.94 -20.14
C PHE A 27 6.04 5.83 -19.51
N SER A 28 7.14 6.09 -20.22
CA SER A 28 8.20 7.02 -19.81
C SER A 28 7.78 8.50 -19.76
N GLU A 29 6.82 8.94 -20.55
CA GLU A 29 6.37 10.34 -20.53
C GLU A 29 5.45 10.63 -19.33
N ARG A 30 4.66 9.64 -18.91
CA ARG A 30 3.75 9.77 -17.77
C ARG A 30 4.34 9.31 -16.45
N TYR A 31 5.20 8.30 -16.49
CA TYR A 31 5.77 7.64 -15.31
C TYR A 31 7.29 7.54 -15.36
N GLY A 32 7.97 7.98 -16.44
CA GLY A 32 9.42 7.80 -16.58
C GLY A 32 10.20 8.52 -15.51
N ASP A 33 9.82 9.73 -15.13
CA ASP A 33 10.46 10.43 -14.01
C ASP A 33 10.10 9.79 -12.66
N LEU A 34 8.87 9.27 -12.49
CA LEU A 34 8.44 8.56 -11.27
C LEU A 34 9.13 7.19 -11.09
N PHE A 35 9.39 6.46 -12.17
CA PHE A 35 10.06 5.16 -12.17
C PHE A 35 11.59 5.27 -12.20
N LEU A 36 12.14 6.35 -12.76
CA LEU A 36 13.60 6.58 -12.83
C LEU A 36 14.14 7.35 -11.62
N LEU A 37 13.29 8.05 -10.84
CA LEU A 37 13.72 8.78 -9.64
C LEU A 37 13.61 8.01 -8.32
N ASN A 38 13.06 6.78 -8.33
CA ASN A 38 13.38 5.65 -7.44
C ASN A 38 12.20 4.67 -7.45
N PRO A 39 12.30 3.42 -7.99
CA PRO A 39 11.61 2.35 -7.31
C PRO A 39 12.23 2.34 -5.92
N GLN A 40 11.50 2.83 -4.92
CA GLN A 40 12.04 2.81 -3.58
C GLN A 40 12.30 1.34 -3.25
N VAL A 41 13.47 1.06 -2.69
CA VAL A 41 13.84 -0.29 -2.32
C VAL A 41 13.83 -0.34 -0.81
N PHE A 42 12.98 -1.18 -0.25
CA PHE A 42 12.98 -1.46 1.18
C PHE A 42 13.53 -2.87 1.40
N LEU A 43 14.67 -2.96 2.10
CA LEU A 43 15.38 -4.21 2.37
C LEU A 43 15.65 -5.09 1.13
N GLY A 44 15.86 -4.45 -0.02
CA GLY A 44 16.14 -5.15 -1.27
C GLY A 44 14.89 -5.58 -2.06
N PHE A 45 13.69 -5.11 -1.68
CA PHE A 45 12.44 -5.33 -2.40
C PHE A 45 11.89 -4.00 -2.93
N PRO A 46 11.41 -3.94 -4.19
CA PRO A 46 10.72 -2.77 -4.72
C PRO A 46 9.46 -2.44 -3.92
N ILE A 47 9.17 -1.16 -3.75
CA ILE A 47 7.96 -0.65 -3.10
C ILE A 47 7.33 0.44 -3.98
N GLY A 48 6.00 0.41 -4.12
CA GLY A 48 5.24 1.42 -4.85
C GLY A 48 4.97 2.66 -4.00
N GLN A 49 4.99 2.49 -2.69
CA GLN A 49 4.72 3.53 -1.70
C GLN A 49 5.95 4.41 -1.47
N THR A 50 5.71 5.66 -1.06
CA THR A 50 6.77 6.60 -0.68
C THR A 50 7.28 6.33 0.73
N LEU A 51 8.50 6.78 1.08
CA LEU A 51 8.98 6.68 2.47
C LEU A 51 8.03 7.36 3.46
N THR A 52 7.33 8.42 3.05
CA THR A 52 6.30 9.10 3.85
C THR A 52 5.20 8.14 4.29
N PHE A 53 4.83 7.16 3.46
CA PHE A 53 3.87 6.12 3.84
C PHE A 53 4.30 5.39 5.12
N SER A 54 5.58 5.06 5.28
CA SER A 54 6.05 4.37 6.49
C SER A 54 5.88 5.22 7.75
N PHE A 55 6.05 6.55 7.66
CA PHE A 55 5.81 7.48 8.75
C PHE A 55 4.32 7.59 9.08
N VAL A 56 3.48 7.79 8.07
CA VAL A 56 2.02 7.89 8.23
C VAL A 56 1.47 6.62 8.87
N ILE A 57 1.83 5.44 8.35
CA ILE A 57 1.40 4.16 8.90
C ILE A 57 1.89 3.99 10.34
N ASN A 58 3.14 4.32 10.65
CA ASN A 58 3.64 4.15 12.02
C ASN A 58 2.96 5.10 13.01
N LYS A 59 2.71 6.37 12.63
CA LYS A 59 1.96 7.32 13.47
C LYS A 59 0.51 6.86 13.64
N PHE A 60 -0.19 6.59 12.54
CA PHE A 60 -1.57 6.10 12.56
C PHE A 60 -1.72 4.89 13.48
N LEU A 61 -0.90 3.88 13.26
CA LEU A 61 -0.91 2.70 14.11
C LEU A 61 -0.60 3.07 15.58
N THR A 62 0.32 4.00 15.86
CA THR A 62 0.65 4.41 17.25
C THR A 62 -0.54 5.03 17.97
N GLU A 63 -1.34 5.81 17.24
CA GLU A 63 -2.55 6.46 17.77
C GLU A 63 -3.75 5.51 17.83
N HIS A 64 -3.67 4.38 17.12
CA HIS A 64 -4.66 3.30 17.10
C HIS A 64 -4.07 1.98 17.64
N PRO A 65 -3.73 1.90 18.96
CA PRO A 65 -3.12 0.71 19.55
C PRO A 65 -4.04 -0.52 19.57
N GLU A 66 -5.34 -0.34 19.42
CA GLU A 66 -6.34 -1.41 19.29
C GLU A 66 -6.18 -2.24 18.00
N ILE A 67 -5.53 -1.68 16.98
CA ILE A 67 -5.23 -2.38 15.73
C ILE A 67 -4.15 -3.43 15.99
N THR A 68 -4.59 -4.69 16.05
CA THR A 68 -3.73 -5.86 16.28
C THR A 68 -3.54 -6.71 15.03
N LYS A 69 -4.23 -6.36 13.94
CA LYS A 69 -4.18 -7.09 12.68
C LYS A 69 -4.23 -6.16 11.48
N ILE A 70 -3.39 -6.47 10.49
CA ILE A 70 -3.44 -5.85 9.17
C ILE A 70 -3.84 -6.91 8.14
N ILE A 71 -4.82 -6.59 7.31
CA ILE A 71 -5.17 -7.35 6.11
C ILE A 71 -4.67 -6.53 4.91
N GLU A 72 -3.63 -7.00 4.24
CA GLU A 72 -3.09 -6.37 3.03
C GLU A 72 -3.63 -7.12 1.81
N LEU A 73 -4.24 -6.36 0.90
CA LEU A 73 -4.77 -6.84 -0.36
C LEU A 73 -3.82 -6.32 -1.44
N GLY A 74 -3.04 -7.22 -2.04
CA GLY A 74 -1.93 -6.87 -2.95
C GLY A 74 -0.58 -6.88 -2.24
N THR A 75 0.12 -8.01 -2.29
CA THR A 75 1.49 -8.14 -1.75
C THR A 75 2.53 -7.55 -2.70
N TRP A 76 2.35 -7.76 -4.01
CA TRP A 76 3.33 -7.45 -5.05
C TRP A 76 4.73 -8.01 -4.73
N HIS A 77 5.75 -7.14 -4.59
CA HIS A 77 7.08 -7.54 -4.18
C HIS A 77 7.26 -7.66 -2.66
N GLY A 78 6.24 -7.30 -1.88
CA GLY A 78 6.13 -7.53 -0.44
C GLY A 78 6.93 -6.58 0.44
N ALA A 79 7.44 -5.48 -0.10
CA ALA A 79 8.13 -4.46 0.70
C ALA A 79 7.21 -3.80 1.74
N THR A 80 5.97 -3.47 1.35
CA THR A 80 4.94 -2.90 2.23
C THR A 80 4.52 -3.87 3.32
N SER A 81 4.34 -5.15 2.98
CA SER A 81 4.12 -6.23 3.95
C SER A 81 5.19 -6.29 5.02
N ILE A 82 6.47 -6.07 4.65
CA ILE A 82 7.58 -6.06 5.62
C ILE A 82 7.47 -4.85 6.55
N ILE A 83 7.14 -3.66 6.05
CA ILE A 83 6.89 -2.47 6.87
C ILE A 83 5.77 -2.75 7.87
N PHE A 84 4.65 -3.31 7.42
CA PHE A 84 3.55 -3.71 8.30
C PHE A 84 3.99 -4.76 9.33
N GLY A 85 4.76 -5.77 8.92
CA GLY A 85 5.24 -6.82 9.81
C GLY A 85 6.14 -6.28 10.92
N LEU A 86 7.04 -5.35 10.60
CA LEU A 86 7.89 -4.67 11.59
C LEU A 86 7.05 -3.84 12.58
N SER A 87 6.03 -3.13 12.08
CA SER A 87 5.11 -2.36 12.92
C SER A 87 4.28 -3.24 13.85
N MET A 88 3.83 -4.41 13.36
CA MET A 88 3.03 -5.37 14.13
C MET A 88 3.87 -6.20 15.11
N LEU A 89 5.14 -6.46 14.83
CA LEU A 89 6.03 -7.19 15.73
C LEU A 89 6.11 -6.53 17.10
N LYS A 90 6.19 -5.19 17.16
CA LYS A 90 6.22 -4.42 18.41
C LYS A 90 4.92 -4.50 19.23
N ARG A 91 3.83 -4.94 18.60
CA ARG A 91 2.47 -4.94 19.16
C ARG A 91 1.96 -6.34 19.47
N ASN A 92 2.78 -7.37 19.23
CA ASN A 92 2.32 -8.75 19.22
C ASN A 92 1.12 -8.96 18.25
N GLY A 93 1.08 -8.18 17.17
CA GLY A 93 0.05 -8.23 16.14
C GLY A 93 0.43 -9.15 14.98
N LYS A 94 -0.39 -9.18 13.93
CA LYS A 94 -0.13 -9.96 12.72
C LYS A 94 -0.54 -9.26 11.43
N VAL A 95 0.10 -9.64 10.34
CA VAL A 95 -0.20 -9.19 8.97
C VAL A 95 -0.62 -10.41 8.17
N ILE A 96 -1.75 -10.34 7.49
CA ILE A 96 -2.16 -11.33 6.49
C ILE A 96 -2.17 -10.61 5.15
N THR A 97 -1.34 -11.03 4.22
CA THR A 97 -1.19 -10.41 2.91
C THR A 97 -1.61 -11.37 1.80
N TYR A 98 -2.37 -10.86 0.84
CA TYR A 98 -2.97 -11.64 -0.23
C TYR A 98 -2.46 -11.17 -1.59
N ASP A 99 -2.12 -12.11 -2.47
CA ASP A 99 -1.80 -11.82 -3.87
C ASP A 99 -2.11 -13.02 -4.77
N LEU A 100 -2.28 -12.78 -6.06
CA LEU A 100 -2.38 -13.83 -7.08
C LEU A 100 -1.03 -14.48 -7.33
N VAL A 101 0.05 -13.71 -7.23
CA VAL A 101 1.42 -14.13 -7.54
C VAL A 101 2.23 -14.14 -6.25
N PRO A 102 2.90 -15.26 -5.92
CA PRO A 102 3.74 -15.30 -4.73
C PRO A 102 4.97 -14.39 -4.89
N PRO A 103 5.41 -13.72 -3.80
CA PRO A 103 6.70 -13.05 -3.78
C PRO A 103 7.87 -14.04 -4.00
N SER A 104 9.06 -13.51 -4.24
CA SER A 104 10.27 -14.34 -4.41
C SER A 104 10.62 -15.17 -3.16
N ASP A 105 11.35 -16.28 -3.32
CA ASP A 105 11.89 -17.07 -2.20
C ASP A 105 12.76 -16.24 -1.26
N LYS A 106 13.48 -15.24 -1.79
CA LYS A 106 14.24 -14.28 -1.00
C LYS A 106 13.33 -13.53 -0.01
N TRP A 107 12.14 -13.13 -0.44
CA TRP A 107 11.16 -12.46 0.41
C TRP A 107 10.70 -13.37 1.55
N PHE A 108 10.33 -14.62 1.25
CA PHE A 108 9.95 -15.60 2.26
C PHE A 108 11.06 -15.85 3.29
N ASN A 109 12.32 -15.84 2.85
CA ASN A 109 13.46 -15.93 3.77
C ASN A 109 13.63 -14.65 4.61
N THR A 110 13.44 -13.47 4.03
CA THR A 110 13.54 -12.19 4.75
C THR A 110 12.47 -12.04 5.82
N ILE A 111 11.24 -12.52 5.57
CA ILE A 111 10.14 -12.39 6.55
C ILE A 111 10.17 -13.45 7.66
N LYS A 112 11.17 -14.35 7.67
CA LYS A 112 11.32 -15.32 8.77
C LYS A 112 11.48 -14.58 10.10
N GLY A 113 10.53 -14.78 11.01
CA GLY A 113 10.48 -14.11 12.31
C GLY A 113 9.64 -12.84 12.36
N LEU A 114 9.08 -12.40 11.23
CA LEU A 114 8.05 -11.36 11.20
C LEU A 114 6.66 -12.02 11.29
N PRO A 115 5.66 -11.33 11.88
CA PRO A 115 4.32 -11.87 12.03
C PRO A 115 3.50 -11.71 10.74
N ILE A 116 4.07 -12.12 9.59
CA ILE A 116 3.49 -11.98 8.26
C ILE A 116 3.05 -13.35 7.76
N ILE A 117 1.81 -13.44 7.28
CA ILE A 117 1.24 -14.63 6.65
C ILE A 117 0.87 -14.28 5.23
N PHE A 118 1.54 -14.88 4.25
CA PHE A 118 1.17 -14.76 2.84
C PHE A 118 0.11 -15.79 2.45
N LYS A 119 -0.86 -15.35 1.62
CA LYS A 119 -1.92 -16.19 1.04
C LYS A 119 -2.00 -15.95 -0.46
N GLN A 120 -1.63 -16.95 -1.26
CA GLN A 120 -1.79 -16.89 -2.71
C GLN A 120 -3.27 -17.09 -3.09
N LYS A 121 -4.05 -16.01 -3.19
CA LYS A 121 -5.49 -16.04 -3.46
C LYS A 121 -5.95 -14.81 -4.23
N ASP A 122 -6.99 -15.02 -5.03
CA ASP A 122 -7.74 -13.94 -5.64
C ASP A 122 -8.69 -13.33 -4.60
N ILE A 123 -8.48 -12.06 -4.28
CA ILE A 123 -9.26 -11.33 -3.28
C ILE A 123 -10.70 -11.07 -3.73
N PHE A 124 -11.02 -11.14 -5.04
CA PHE A 124 -12.38 -10.91 -5.52
C PHE A 124 -13.24 -12.18 -5.53
N LYS A 125 -12.65 -13.35 -5.28
CA LYS A 125 -13.41 -14.59 -5.17
C LYS A 125 -14.18 -14.62 -3.86
N GLU A 126 -15.44 -15.02 -3.91
CA GLU A 126 -16.35 -15.10 -2.77
C GLU A 126 -15.76 -15.90 -1.60
N LYS A 127 -15.10 -17.04 -1.89
CA LYS A 127 -14.40 -17.84 -0.89
C LYS A 127 -13.34 -17.05 -0.13
N THR A 128 -12.56 -16.22 -0.83
CA THR A 128 -11.50 -15.39 -0.22
C THR A 128 -12.11 -14.27 0.62
N LYS A 129 -13.18 -13.64 0.14
CA LYS A 129 -13.94 -12.64 0.90
C LYS A 129 -14.50 -13.20 2.20
N ILE A 130 -15.13 -14.38 2.16
CA ILE A 130 -15.62 -15.09 3.35
C ILE A 130 -14.46 -15.40 4.32
N GLU A 131 -13.31 -15.82 3.80
CA GLU A 131 -12.13 -16.07 4.63
C GLU A 131 -11.63 -14.80 5.31
N ILE A 132 -11.54 -13.68 4.59
CA ILE A 132 -11.13 -12.39 5.15
C ILE A 132 -12.17 -11.90 6.17
N ALA A 133 -13.46 -11.97 5.85
CA ALA A 133 -14.55 -11.64 6.77
C ALA A 133 -14.50 -12.47 8.06
N ASN A 134 -14.13 -13.74 7.97
CA ASN A 134 -13.90 -14.57 9.16
C ASN A 134 -12.60 -14.19 9.88
N ALA A 135 -11.55 -13.86 9.14
CA ALA A 135 -10.27 -13.47 9.69
C ALA A 135 -10.37 -12.18 10.51
N ILE A 136 -11.26 -11.25 10.20
CA ILE A 136 -11.39 -9.98 10.95
C ILE A 136 -12.28 -10.10 12.21
N LYS A 137 -12.93 -11.24 12.46
CA LYS A 137 -13.79 -11.43 13.65
C LYS A 137 -12.98 -11.30 14.94
N GLY A 138 -13.53 -10.59 15.92
CA GLY A 138 -12.98 -10.48 17.28
C GLY A 138 -11.77 -9.56 17.47
N GLU A 139 -11.21 -8.96 16.41
CA GLU A 139 -10.03 -8.08 16.49
C GLU A 139 -10.29 -6.78 15.71
N THR A 140 -9.87 -5.61 16.18
CA THR A 140 -9.89 -4.39 15.34
C THR A 140 -8.80 -4.50 14.29
N VAL A 141 -9.16 -4.30 13.01
CA VAL A 141 -8.23 -4.48 11.90
C VAL A 141 -8.04 -3.21 11.07
N LEU A 142 -6.88 -3.13 10.43
CA LEU A 142 -6.65 -2.25 9.28
C LEU A 142 -6.66 -3.10 8.01
N ILE A 143 -7.57 -2.80 7.07
CA ILE A 143 -7.57 -3.37 5.72
C ILE A 143 -6.87 -2.38 4.79
N PHE A 144 -5.78 -2.80 4.15
CA PHE A 144 -5.03 -2.01 3.18
C PHE A 144 -5.29 -2.53 1.77
N CYS A 145 -5.87 -1.69 0.92
CA CYS A 145 -6.28 -1.99 -0.45
C CYS A 145 -5.25 -1.48 -1.47
N ASP A 146 -4.51 -2.39 -2.10
CA ASP A 146 -3.50 -2.11 -3.14
C ASP A 146 -3.34 -3.24 -4.18
N ALA A 147 -4.37 -4.06 -4.41
CA ALA A 147 -4.26 -5.26 -5.24
C ALA A 147 -4.39 -5.02 -6.76
N GLY A 148 -4.76 -3.80 -7.19
CA GLY A 148 -5.04 -3.50 -8.60
C GLY A 148 -3.99 -2.61 -9.26
N MET A 149 -3.62 -2.88 -10.53
CA MET A 149 -2.88 -1.91 -11.35
C MET A 149 -3.80 -0.97 -12.16
N ALA A 150 -5.12 -1.15 -12.07
CA ALA A 150 -6.10 -0.41 -12.84
C ALA A 150 -7.12 0.26 -11.91
N TYR A 151 -7.49 1.49 -12.28
CA TYR A 151 -8.49 2.34 -11.61
C TYR A 151 -9.78 1.62 -11.19
N THR A 152 -10.30 0.77 -12.08
CA THR A 152 -11.56 0.05 -11.86
C THR A 152 -11.42 -1.04 -10.79
N LEU A 153 -10.23 -1.61 -10.62
CA LEU A 153 -9.98 -2.66 -9.64
C LEU A 153 -9.74 -2.11 -8.24
N LYS A 154 -8.98 -1.01 -8.08
CA LYS A 154 -8.76 -0.40 -6.75
C LYS A 154 -10.04 0.12 -6.14
N SER A 155 -10.87 0.75 -6.97
CA SER A 155 -12.17 1.27 -6.55
C SER A 155 -13.15 0.15 -6.19
N LYS A 156 -13.11 -0.97 -6.93
CA LYS A 156 -13.88 -2.18 -6.60
C LYS A 156 -13.41 -2.83 -5.30
N GLU A 157 -12.10 -2.94 -5.13
CA GLU A 157 -11.46 -3.48 -3.92
C GLU A 157 -11.88 -2.69 -2.68
N LEU A 158 -11.68 -1.37 -2.68
CA LEU A 158 -12.12 -0.51 -1.59
C LEU A 158 -13.60 -0.73 -1.27
N ARG A 159 -14.46 -0.71 -2.29
CA ARG A 159 -15.90 -0.91 -2.13
C ARG A 159 -16.24 -2.25 -1.49
N GLU A 160 -15.75 -3.37 -2.04
CA GLU A 160 -16.07 -4.71 -1.53
C GLU A 160 -15.59 -4.89 -0.08
N TYR A 161 -14.41 -4.38 0.24
CA TYR A 161 -13.81 -4.58 1.56
C TYR A 161 -14.30 -3.60 2.62
N CYS A 162 -14.80 -2.42 2.24
CA CYS A 162 -15.53 -1.56 3.16
C CYS A 162 -16.83 -2.20 3.68
N PHE A 163 -17.52 -3.01 2.87
CA PHE A 163 -18.69 -3.77 3.33
C PHE A 163 -18.35 -5.03 4.11
N ILE A 164 -17.10 -5.51 4.00
CA ILE A 164 -16.60 -6.62 4.82
C ILE A 164 -16.15 -6.10 6.18
N ALA A 165 -15.57 -4.89 6.25
CA ALA A 165 -15.17 -4.25 7.48
C ALA A 165 -16.36 -4.09 8.44
N LYS A 166 -16.12 -4.33 9.73
CA LYS A 166 -17.11 -4.12 10.79
C LYS A 166 -16.92 -2.74 11.43
N PRO A 167 -17.92 -2.22 12.17
CA PRO A 167 -17.74 -0.99 12.92
C PRO A 167 -16.50 -1.01 13.81
N GLY A 168 -15.71 0.07 13.76
CA GLY A 168 -14.43 0.21 14.45
C GLY A 168 -13.21 -0.30 13.67
N ASP A 169 -13.38 -1.05 12.57
CA ASP A 169 -12.27 -1.34 11.66
C ASP A 169 -11.91 -0.11 10.81
N TYR A 170 -10.71 -0.16 10.24
CA TYR A 170 -10.17 0.88 9.37
C TYR A 170 -9.92 0.31 7.99
N VAL A 171 -10.27 1.08 6.95
CA VAL A 171 -9.95 0.73 5.56
C VAL A 171 -9.12 1.85 4.94
N LEU A 172 -7.98 1.49 4.39
CA LEU A 172 -7.03 2.39 3.73
C LEU A 172 -6.88 1.96 2.27
N SER A 173 -7.06 2.89 1.34
CA SER A 173 -6.79 2.68 -0.08
C SER A 173 -5.49 3.33 -0.48
N HIS A 174 -4.69 2.63 -1.29
CA HIS A 174 -3.62 3.27 -2.05
C HIS A 174 -4.21 4.20 -3.14
N ASP A 175 -3.41 5.17 -3.60
CA ASP A 175 -3.74 6.09 -4.70
C ASP A 175 -5.08 6.83 -4.55
N TRP A 176 -5.42 7.25 -3.34
CA TRP A 176 -6.58 8.11 -3.12
C TRP A 176 -6.40 9.51 -3.68
N GLY A 177 -7.47 10.07 -4.23
CA GLY A 177 -7.48 11.33 -4.96
C GLY A 177 -6.93 11.21 -6.39
N THR A 178 -6.27 10.10 -6.73
CA THR A 178 -5.75 9.82 -8.08
C THR A 178 -6.53 8.70 -8.75
N GLU A 179 -6.38 7.47 -8.29
CA GLU A 179 -7.06 6.28 -8.83
C GLU A 179 -8.34 5.91 -8.08
N VAL A 180 -8.40 6.24 -6.79
CA VAL A 180 -9.58 6.04 -5.97
C VAL A 180 -10.12 7.39 -5.55
N LYS A 181 -11.41 7.61 -5.80
CA LYS A 181 -12.10 8.86 -5.47
C LYS A 181 -13.40 8.54 -4.75
N LEU A 182 -13.92 9.52 -4.03
CA LEU A 182 -15.15 9.39 -3.26
C LEU A 182 -16.32 8.96 -4.15
N GLU A 183 -16.39 9.44 -5.39
CA GLU A 183 -17.48 9.13 -6.30
C GLU A 183 -17.56 7.63 -6.61
N HIS A 184 -16.44 6.90 -6.59
CA HIS A 184 -16.45 5.46 -6.85
C HIS A 184 -17.09 4.67 -5.72
N LEU A 185 -17.11 5.22 -4.51
CA LEU A 185 -17.85 4.63 -3.40
C LEU A 185 -19.35 4.90 -3.51
N LEU A 186 -19.72 5.98 -4.20
CA LEU A 186 -21.10 6.46 -4.34
C LEU A 186 -21.79 6.03 -5.65
N GLU A 187 -21.07 5.39 -6.58
CA GLU A 187 -21.63 4.90 -7.84
C GLU A 187 -22.80 3.94 -7.59
N LYS A 188 -24.01 4.43 -7.88
CA LYS A 188 -25.36 3.89 -7.59
C LYS A 188 -25.68 2.50 -8.14
N ASN A 189 -24.76 1.82 -8.81
CA ASN A 189 -25.02 0.49 -9.39
C ASN A 189 -25.00 -0.65 -8.35
N TYR A 190 -24.82 -0.32 -7.07
CA TYR A 190 -25.21 -1.17 -5.94
C TYR A 190 -26.49 -0.57 -5.35
N GLU A 191 -27.64 -0.99 -5.87
CA GLU A 191 -28.94 -0.52 -5.41
C GLU A 191 -29.15 -0.88 -3.93
N GLY A 192 -29.13 0.12 -3.04
CA GLY A 192 -29.78 0.03 -1.72
C GLY A 192 -28.91 -0.14 -0.48
N THR A 193 -27.58 0.02 -0.53
CA THR A 193 -26.74 -0.06 0.68
C THR A 193 -26.15 1.30 1.03
N GLU A 194 -26.64 1.92 2.10
CA GLU A 194 -25.94 2.99 2.79
C GLU A 194 -24.57 2.48 3.28
N TYR A 195 -23.57 3.34 3.30
CA TYR A 195 -22.25 2.98 3.79
C TYR A 195 -22.37 2.52 5.26
N PRO A 196 -21.68 1.46 5.71
CA PRO A 196 -21.80 1.02 7.08
C PRO A 196 -21.42 2.15 8.04
N GLU A 197 -22.34 2.55 8.91
CA GLU A 197 -22.04 3.54 9.94
C GLU A 197 -20.88 3.05 10.83
N GLY A 198 -19.95 3.95 11.14
CA GLY A 198 -18.84 3.64 12.05
C GLY A 198 -17.62 2.94 11.43
N VAL A 199 -17.54 2.85 10.10
CA VAL A 199 -16.27 2.54 9.41
C VAL A 199 -15.47 3.83 9.25
N ASN A 200 -14.29 3.87 9.85
CA ASN A 200 -13.45 5.08 9.84
C ASN A 200 -12.64 5.15 8.55
N ASN A 201 -12.72 6.31 7.89
CA ASN A 201 -11.86 6.60 6.75
C ASN A 201 -10.58 7.30 7.23
N ILE A 202 -9.44 6.72 6.90
CA ILE A 202 -8.12 7.27 7.24
C ILE A 202 -7.80 8.59 6.52
N PHE A 203 -8.57 9.02 5.51
CA PHE A 203 -8.34 10.33 4.89
C PHE A 203 -8.55 11.50 5.83
N ASP A 204 -9.57 11.44 6.69
CA ASP A 204 -9.79 12.50 7.68
C ASP A 204 -8.60 12.59 8.65
N PHE A 205 -8.00 11.43 8.97
CA PHE A 205 -6.76 11.36 9.71
C PHE A 205 -5.58 11.97 8.93
N MET A 206 -5.40 11.59 7.66
CA MET A 206 -4.30 12.10 6.84
C MET A 206 -4.39 13.61 6.61
N GLU A 207 -5.60 14.14 6.39
CA GLU A 207 -5.80 15.56 6.15
C GLU A 207 -5.60 16.37 7.42
N SER A 208 -6.12 15.90 8.57
CA SER A 208 -5.91 16.57 9.87
C SER A 208 -4.44 16.61 10.31
N HIS A 209 -3.61 15.66 9.86
CA HIS A 209 -2.19 15.57 10.20
C HIS A 209 -1.26 15.97 9.04
N ARG A 210 -1.82 16.48 7.92
CA ARG A 210 -1.06 16.75 6.70
C ARG A 210 0.15 17.65 6.95
N GLN A 211 -0.04 18.74 7.69
CA GLN A 211 1.04 19.69 7.98
C GLN A 211 2.14 19.06 8.85
N GLU A 212 1.74 18.31 9.88
CA GLU A 212 2.68 17.59 10.75
C GLU A 212 3.54 16.61 9.94
N PHE A 213 2.94 15.84 9.03
CA PHE A 213 3.68 14.93 8.15
C PHE A 213 4.68 15.65 7.26
N PHE A 214 4.33 16.82 6.73
CA PHE A 214 5.26 17.63 5.95
C PHE A 214 6.43 18.13 6.80
N ASP A 215 6.16 18.58 8.03
CA ASP A 215 7.18 19.09 8.94
C ASP A 215 8.15 17.98 9.37
N ASP A 216 7.63 16.81 9.74
CA ASP A 216 8.43 15.63 10.09
C ASP A 216 9.30 15.14 8.92
N TYR A 217 8.73 15.07 7.73
CA TYR A 217 9.47 14.70 6.52
C TYR A 217 10.60 15.69 6.23
N ASN A 218 10.33 17.00 6.31
CA ASN A 218 11.33 18.03 6.09
C ASN A 218 12.44 17.99 7.14
N SER A 219 12.07 17.78 8.41
CA SER A 219 13.02 17.61 9.52
C SER A 219 13.95 16.42 9.29
N LEU A 220 13.40 15.28 8.86
CA LEU A 220 14.19 14.10 8.51
C LEU A 220 15.17 14.39 7.38
N ILE A 221 14.70 14.98 6.27
CA ILE A 221 15.56 15.31 5.11
C ILE A 221 16.69 16.26 5.52
N LEU A 222 16.40 17.26 6.35
CA LEU A 222 17.41 18.17 6.89
C LEU A 222 18.43 17.44 7.77
N SER A 223 17.98 16.49 8.59
CA SER A 223 18.87 15.68 9.44
C SER A 223 19.81 14.78 8.62
N LEU A 224 19.30 14.17 7.54
CA LEU A 224 20.08 13.31 6.64
C LEU A 224 21.11 14.13 5.86
N LYS A 225 20.73 15.32 5.37
CA LYS A 225 21.65 16.25 4.71
C LYS A 225 22.79 16.70 5.64
N LYS A 226 22.48 17.06 6.90
CA LYS A 226 23.50 17.41 7.91
C LYS A 226 24.48 16.26 8.20
N LYS A 227 23.98 15.02 8.22
CA LYS A 227 24.84 13.83 8.41
C LYS A 227 25.74 13.57 7.20
N GLN A 228 25.25 13.79 5.98
CA GLN A 228 26.06 13.67 4.77
C GLN A 228 27.15 14.73 4.68
N THR A 229 26.90 15.97 5.12
CA THR A 229 27.94 17.03 5.10
C THR A 229 29.04 16.81 6.15
N ASN A 230 28.72 16.10 7.24
CA ASN A 230 29.68 15.83 8.31
C ASN A 230 30.47 14.53 8.11
N ASN A 231 29.94 13.61 7.31
CA ASN A 231 30.68 12.45 6.86
C ASN A 231 31.41 12.81 5.57
N LYS A 232 32.68 13.25 5.68
CA LYS A 232 33.62 13.09 4.57
C LYS A 232 33.68 11.60 4.26
N PHE A 233 32.93 11.16 3.26
CA PHE A 233 33.16 9.87 2.63
C PHE A 233 34.59 9.93 2.07
N ILE A 234 35.52 9.30 2.79
CA ILE A 234 36.76 8.83 2.19
C ILE A 234 36.32 7.64 1.35
N LEU A 235 36.21 7.87 0.04
CA LEU A 235 36.23 6.79 -0.95
C LEU A 235 37.60 6.10 -0.91
#